data_AF-A0A9E4H2E3-F1
#
_entry.id   AF-A0A9E4H2E3-F1
#
_cell.length_a   1.000
_cell.length_b   1.000
_cell.length_c   1.000
_cell.angle_alpha   90.00
_cell.angle_beta   90.00
_cell.angle_gamma   90.00
#
_symmetry.space_group_name_H-M   'P 1'
#
loop_
_entity.id
_entity.type
_entity.pdbx_description
1 polymer ?
#
loop_
_entity_poly.entity_id
_entity_poly.type
_entity_poly.pdbx_seq_one_letter_code
_entity_poly.pdbx_strand_id
1 'polypeptide(L)'
;MDNSPVGDNFQSIDSEPQRNGDPAAGRDYLINGDYISSGIPYDLFTAAMGTDPENVLNRSGDNAVISPAFTAIDHANGARVAAPNCLQCHGQKLMGQYIIGLGNSFGDFTNNGASALPLLDAGIAAIYGAGSDEAEAFARFRRGTAITGPRIITEVIGVNPADKLTQVLVAHRDARDLSWIDDAQFAYDDVVVPTDVPA
;
A
#
# COMPACT_ATOMS: atom_id res chain seq x y z
N MET A 1 17.47 -13.82 -37.16
CA MET A 1 17.29 -12.68 -36.24
C MET A 1 18.44 -11.74 -36.53
N ASP A 2 18.10 -10.51 -36.85
CA ASP A 2 19.05 -9.45 -37.20
C ASP A 2 19.81 -9.04 -35.93
N ASN A 3 21.13 -9.24 -35.93
CA ASN A 3 22.07 -8.83 -34.89
C ASN A 3 22.73 -7.48 -35.24
N SER A 4 22.04 -6.62 -35.99
CA SER A 4 22.51 -5.25 -36.21
C SER A 4 22.68 -4.54 -34.86
N PRO A 5 23.79 -3.80 -34.64
CA PRO A 5 24.05 -3.13 -33.38
C PRO A 5 22.92 -2.13 -33.13
N VAL A 6 22.26 -2.26 -31.99
CA VAL A 6 21.43 -1.18 -31.42
C VAL A 6 22.39 0.00 -31.22
N GLY A 7 22.05 1.19 -31.77
CA GLY A 7 23.02 2.26 -32.07
C GLY A 7 24.00 2.68 -30.96
N ASP A 8 25.12 3.27 -31.38
CA ASP A 8 26.39 3.51 -30.66
C ASP A 8 26.37 4.31 -29.32
N ASN A 9 25.21 4.52 -28.68
CA ASN A 9 25.06 5.32 -27.46
C ASN A 9 24.62 4.51 -26.22
N PHE A 10 24.83 3.19 -26.19
CA PHE A 10 24.61 2.41 -24.97
C PHE A 10 25.87 2.43 -24.09
N GLN A 11 25.75 3.03 -22.91
CA GLN A 11 26.71 2.81 -21.83
C GLN A 11 26.27 1.58 -21.04
N SER A 12 27.15 0.58 -20.95
CA SER A 12 26.97 -0.50 -19.98
C SER A 12 27.17 0.09 -18.59
N ILE A 13 26.24 -0.19 -17.68
CA ILE A 13 26.44 0.04 -16.26
C ILE A 13 27.25 -1.14 -15.74
N ASP A 14 28.34 -0.88 -15.03
CA ASP A 14 29.15 -1.94 -14.43
C ASP A 14 28.33 -2.72 -13.41
N SER A 15 28.60 -4.03 -13.30
CA SER A 15 27.94 -4.84 -12.29
C SER A 15 28.34 -4.36 -10.89
N GLU A 16 27.37 -3.89 -10.13
CA GLU A 16 27.55 -3.58 -8.72
C GLU A 16 27.33 -4.85 -7.87
N PRO A 17 28.29 -5.25 -7.02
CA PRO A 17 28.12 -6.36 -6.10
C PRO A 17 26.87 -6.16 -5.23
N GLN A 18 25.91 -7.07 -5.33
CA GLN A 18 24.72 -7.03 -4.49
C GLN A 18 25.10 -7.31 -3.04
N ARG A 19 24.45 -6.61 -2.10
CA ARG A 19 24.67 -6.84 -0.68
C ARG A 19 24.20 -8.26 -0.31
N ASN A 20 24.94 -8.95 0.55
CA ASN A 20 24.44 -10.16 1.18
C ASN A 20 23.26 -9.80 2.11
N GLY A 21 22.13 -10.46 1.93
CA GLY A 21 20.94 -10.31 2.76
C GLY A 21 20.58 -11.58 3.50
N ASP A 22 19.72 -11.45 4.51
CA ASP A 22 19.07 -12.59 5.17
C ASP A 22 17.65 -12.75 4.58
N PRO A 23 17.40 -13.78 3.76
CA PRO A 23 16.10 -13.99 3.13
C PRO A 23 15.00 -14.34 4.14
N ALA A 24 15.33 -14.94 5.29
CA ALA A 24 14.35 -15.24 6.32
C ALA A 24 13.91 -13.95 7.02
N ALA A 25 14.86 -13.10 7.41
CA ALA A 25 14.56 -11.79 7.98
C ALA A 25 13.80 -10.89 6.98
N GLY A 26 14.18 -10.91 5.71
CA GLY A 26 13.49 -10.16 4.66
C GLY A 26 12.04 -10.62 4.48
N ARG A 27 11.79 -11.93 4.48
CA ARG A 27 10.42 -12.48 4.41
C ARG A 27 9.59 -12.08 5.63
N ASP A 28 10.16 -12.15 6.83
CA ASP A 28 9.47 -11.77 8.06
C ASP A 28 9.06 -10.29 8.01
N TYR A 29 10.00 -9.40 7.68
CA TYR A 29 9.72 -7.98 7.54
C TYR A 29 8.69 -7.66 6.43
N LEU A 30 8.69 -8.41 5.32
CA LEU A 30 7.69 -8.23 4.27
C LEU A 30 6.24 -8.48 4.76
N ILE A 31 6.04 -9.49 5.61
CA ILE A 31 4.69 -9.92 6.03
C ILE A 31 4.25 -9.38 7.39
N ASN A 32 5.20 -8.90 8.22
CA ASN A 32 4.98 -8.41 9.58
C ASN A 32 5.52 -7.00 9.84
N GLY A 33 6.32 -6.42 8.95
CA GLY A 33 7.02 -5.16 9.17
C GLY A 33 6.20 -3.89 8.94
N ASP A 34 6.76 -2.77 9.41
CA ASP A 34 6.18 -1.43 9.47
C ASP A 34 6.67 -0.49 8.35
N TYR A 35 6.98 -1.05 7.18
CA TYR A 35 7.40 -0.26 6.01
C TYR A 35 6.33 0.71 5.49
N ILE A 36 5.06 0.46 5.82
CA ILE A 36 4.01 1.49 5.81
C ILE A 36 3.65 1.79 7.27
N SER A 37 4.07 2.96 7.74
CA SER A 37 4.03 3.31 9.16
C SER A 37 2.74 4.01 9.59
N SER A 38 1.63 3.90 8.87
CA SER A 38 0.37 4.58 9.22
C SER A 38 -0.83 3.82 8.70
N GLY A 39 -1.92 3.80 9.45
CA GLY A 39 -3.08 2.98 9.12
C GLY A 39 -4.30 3.32 9.95
N ILE A 40 -5.32 2.48 9.83
CA ILE A 40 -6.55 2.59 10.62
C ILE A 40 -6.28 2.00 12.01
N PRO A 41 -6.73 2.61 13.12
CA PRO A 41 -6.61 2.01 14.44
C PRO A 41 -7.14 0.58 14.45
N TYR A 42 -6.38 -0.35 15.02
CA TYR A 42 -6.56 -1.79 14.79
C TYR A 42 -7.96 -2.31 15.17
N ASP A 43 -8.52 -1.84 16.29
CA ASP A 43 -9.85 -2.25 16.71
C ASP A 43 -10.93 -1.74 15.76
N LEU A 44 -10.78 -0.51 15.25
CA LEU A 44 -11.71 0.05 14.26
C LEU A 44 -11.59 -0.69 12.92
N PHE A 45 -10.37 -1.04 12.51
CA PHE A 45 -10.11 -1.85 11.32
C PHE A 45 -10.80 -3.21 11.41
N THR A 46 -10.59 -3.95 12.49
CA THR A 46 -11.19 -5.30 12.66
C THR A 46 -12.71 -5.24 12.84
N ALA A 47 -13.24 -4.18 13.46
CA ALA A 47 -14.68 -3.96 13.54
C ALA A 47 -15.33 -3.71 12.16
N ALA A 48 -14.62 -2.99 11.27
CA ALA A 48 -15.14 -2.64 9.94
C ALA A 48 -14.90 -3.75 8.88
N MET A 49 -13.71 -4.36 8.88
CA MET A 49 -13.27 -5.32 7.86
C MET A 49 -13.44 -6.78 8.29
N GLY A 50 -13.69 -7.03 9.58
CA GLY A 50 -13.70 -8.38 10.15
C GLY A 50 -12.30 -8.97 10.33
N THR A 51 -12.27 -10.27 10.64
CA THR A 51 -11.05 -11.05 10.82
C THR A 51 -10.90 -12.10 9.72
N ASP A 52 -9.66 -12.41 9.34
CA ASP A 52 -9.29 -13.52 8.45
C ASP A 52 -8.55 -14.61 9.23
N PRO A 53 -9.25 -15.63 9.74
CA PRO A 53 -8.64 -16.69 10.55
C PRO A 53 -7.89 -17.74 9.74
N GLU A 54 -7.88 -17.68 8.41
CA GLU A 54 -7.20 -18.68 7.57
C GLU A 54 -5.68 -18.58 7.71
N ASN A 55 -5.16 -17.39 8.05
CA ASN A 55 -3.75 -17.14 8.35
C ASN A 55 -2.80 -17.75 7.30
N VAL A 56 -3.09 -17.51 6.02
CA VAL A 56 -2.38 -18.12 4.89
C VAL A 56 -0.87 -17.84 4.84
N LEU A 57 -0.41 -16.82 5.57
CA LEU A 57 0.99 -16.44 5.69
C LEU A 57 1.70 -17.06 6.91
N ASN A 58 0.98 -17.78 7.76
CA ASN A 58 1.43 -18.33 9.04
C ASN A 58 2.01 -17.24 9.96
N ARG A 59 1.29 -16.12 10.09
CA ARG A 59 1.65 -15.00 10.99
C ARG A 59 1.21 -15.31 12.43
N SER A 60 1.73 -14.54 13.38
CA SER A 60 1.40 -14.62 14.81
C SER A 60 0.75 -13.33 15.32
N GLY A 61 0.10 -13.39 16.48
CA GLY A 61 -0.54 -12.23 17.11
C GLY A 61 -1.67 -11.65 16.26
N ASP A 62 -1.84 -10.34 16.29
CA ASP A 62 -2.87 -9.63 15.51
C ASP A 62 -2.76 -9.88 13.99
N ASN A 63 -1.54 -10.03 13.49
CA ASN A 63 -1.30 -10.34 12.08
C ASN A 63 -1.84 -11.74 11.68
N ALA A 64 -2.04 -12.65 12.64
CA ALA A 64 -2.59 -13.97 12.37
C ALA A 64 -4.09 -13.95 12.01
N VAL A 65 -4.80 -12.85 12.28
CA VAL A 65 -6.26 -12.76 12.16
C VAL A 65 -6.73 -11.66 11.21
N ILE A 66 -5.84 -11.09 10.40
CA ILE A 66 -6.18 -10.08 9.38
C ILE A 66 -5.68 -10.51 8.01
N SER A 67 -6.27 -9.93 6.96
CA SER A 67 -5.90 -10.20 5.57
C SER A 67 -4.40 -9.98 5.32
N PRO A 68 -3.76 -10.77 4.42
CA PRO A 68 -2.41 -10.53 3.93
C PRO A 68 -2.14 -9.10 3.42
N ALA A 69 -3.17 -8.41 2.92
CA ALA A 69 -3.09 -7.06 2.37
C ALA A 69 -2.81 -5.96 3.42
N PHE A 70 -2.81 -6.31 4.71
CA PHE A 70 -2.58 -5.40 5.82
C PHE A 70 -1.60 -6.00 6.82
N THR A 71 -0.90 -5.12 7.52
CA THR A 71 -0.04 -5.46 8.65
C THR A 71 -0.47 -4.67 9.87
N ALA A 72 -0.73 -5.36 10.98
CA ALA A 72 -0.88 -4.79 12.30
C ALA A 72 0.49 -4.44 12.86
N ILE A 73 0.73 -3.16 13.11
CA ILE A 73 2.00 -2.60 13.57
C ILE A 73 1.77 -1.63 14.72
N ASP A 74 2.83 -1.38 15.48
CA ASP A 74 2.85 -0.30 16.46
C ASP A 74 3.38 0.97 15.77
N HIS A 75 2.58 2.03 15.76
CA HIS A 75 3.01 3.33 15.31
C HIS A 75 4.14 3.86 16.22
N ALA A 76 4.93 4.82 15.74
CA ALA A 76 6.04 5.39 16.52
C ALA A 76 5.60 6.07 17.84
N ASN A 77 4.33 6.46 17.95
CA ASN A 77 3.73 6.98 19.19
C ASN A 77 3.10 5.89 20.09
N GLY A 78 3.16 4.61 19.68
CA GLY A 78 2.63 3.46 20.42
C GLY A 78 1.21 3.03 20.03
N ALA A 79 0.49 3.80 19.20
CA ALA A 79 -0.84 3.40 18.75
C ALA A 79 -0.78 2.14 17.86
N ARG A 80 -1.68 1.19 18.11
CA ARG A 80 -1.81 -0.03 17.30
C ARG A 80 -2.63 0.24 16.05
N VAL A 81 -2.07 0.05 14.86
CA VAL A 81 -2.76 0.31 13.58
C VAL A 81 -2.66 -0.86 12.61
N ALA A 82 -3.67 -1.02 11.76
CA ALA A 82 -3.62 -1.85 10.57
C ALA A 82 -3.24 -0.98 9.35
N ALA A 83 -2.02 -1.14 8.88
CA ALA A 83 -1.49 -0.43 7.71
C ALA A 83 -1.68 -1.28 6.44
N PRO A 84 -2.14 -0.69 5.32
CA PRO A 84 -2.12 -1.40 4.03
C PRO A 84 -0.69 -1.69 3.62
N ASN A 85 -0.48 -2.77 2.87
CA ASN A 85 0.85 -3.22 2.51
C ASN A 85 0.94 -3.67 1.04
N CYS A 86 2.13 -4.10 0.60
CA CYS A 86 2.39 -4.44 -0.81
C CYS A 86 1.53 -5.62 -1.32
N LEU A 87 1.11 -6.52 -0.42
CA LEU A 87 0.34 -7.72 -0.73
C LEU A 87 -1.12 -7.44 -1.07
N GLN A 88 -1.58 -6.18 -0.96
CA GLN A 88 -2.86 -5.76 -1.55
C GLN A 88 -2.86 -5.95 -3.07
N CYS A 89 -1.71 -5.72 -3.69
CA CYS A 89 -1.52 -5.84 -5.14
C CYS A 89 -0.64 -7.04 -5.51
N HIS A 90 0.41 -7.34 -4.72
CA HIS A 90 1.43 -8.35 -5.02
C HIS A 90 1.21 -9.67 -4.26
N GLY A 91 -0.04 -10.13 -4.18
CA GLY A 91 -0.33 -11.46 -3.68
C GLY A 91 -1.78 -11.87 -3.89
N GLN A 92 -1.98 -13.13 -4.26
CA GLN A 92 -3.30 -13.65 -4.59
C GLN A 92 -3.42 -15.13 -4.25
N LYS A 93 -4.67 -15.58 -3.98
CA LYS A 93 -4.99 -17.01 -3.99
C LYS A 93 -5.21 -17.52 -5.41
N LEU A 94 -4.48 -18.58 -5.76
CA LEU A 94 -4.71 -19.35 -6.96
C LEU A 94 -4.90 -20.82 -6.56
N MET A 95 -6.02 -21.42 -6.96
CA MET A 95 -6.35 -22.82 -6.65
C MET A 95 -6.28 -23.15 -5.14
N GLY A 96 -6.72 -22.21 -4.30
CA GLY A 96 -6.75 -22.36 -2.83
C GLY A 96 -5.42 -22.11 -2.13
N GLN A 97 -4.34 -21.77 -2.85
CA GLN A 97 -3.04 -21.45 -2.27
C GLN A 97 -2.74 -19.96 -2.41
N TYR A 98 -2.31 -19.32 -1.33
CA TYR A 98 -1.86 -17.93 -1.39
C TYR A 98 -0.42 -17.86 -1.91
N ILE A 99 -0.22 -17.11 -2.98
CA ILE A 99 1.07 -16.97 -3.66
C ILE A 99 1.52 -15.51 -3.50
N ILE A 100 2.61 -15.31 -2.74
CA ILE A 100 3.28 -14.00 -2.64
C ILE A 100 3.96 -13.69 -3.96
N GLY A 101 3.83 -12.46 -4.43
CA GLY A 101 4.41 -11.99 -5.70
C GLY A 101 3.49 -12.19 -6.90
N LEU A 102 2.46 -13.04 -6.80
CA LEU A 102 1.45 -13.16 -7.83
C LEU A 102 0.56 -11.91 -7.82
N GLY A 103 0.50 -11.21 -8.94
CA GLY A 103 -0.36 -10.06 -9.14
C GLY A 103 -1.84 -10.35 -8.84
N ASN A 104 -2.49 -9.46 -8.07
CA ASN A 104 -3.87 -9.62 -7.64
C ASN A 104 -4.89 -9.21 -8.72
N SER A 105 -5.29 -10.18 -9.53
CA SER A 105 -6.33 -10.05 -10.56
C SER A 105 -7.76 -9.92 -10.01
N PHE A 106 -7.94 -9.89 -8.69
CA PHE A 106 -9.21 -9.67 -8.01
C PHE A 106 -9.28 -8.34 -7.26
N GLY A 107 -8.24 -7.50 -7.36
CA GLY A 107 -8.24 -6.17 -6.74
C GLY A 107 -9.40 -5.31 -7.28
N ASP A 108 -10.17 -4.71 -6.38
CA ASP A 108 -11.29 -3.84 -6.73
C ASP A 108 -10.97 -2.39 -6.39
N PHE A 109 -10.69 -1.61 -7.43
CA PHE A 109 -10.47 -0.18 -7.38
C PHE A 109 -11.58 0.59 -8.11
N THR A 110 -12.75 -0.02 -8.30
CA THR A 110 -13.89 0.60 -9.02
C THR A 110 -14.64 1.65 -8.19
N ASN A 111 -14.27 1.80 -6.92
CA ASN A 111 -14.91 2.70 -5.97
C ASN A 111 -13.91 3.71 -5.40
N ASN A 112 -14.41 4.89 -5.04
CA ASN A 112 -13.61 5.91 -4.36
C ASN A 112 -13.30 5.49 -2.91
N GLY A 113 -12.06 5.07 -2.65
CA GLY A 113 -11.59 4.68 -1.31
C GLY A 113 -11.65 5.81 -0.27
N ALA A 114 -11.69 7.08 -0.67
CA ALA A 114 -11.84 8.21 0.24
C ALA A 114 -13.27 8.36 0.79
N SER A 115 -14.26 7.69 0.21
CA SER A 115 -15.67 7.78 0.65
C SER A 115 -15.89 7.33 2.10
N ALA A 116 -15.04 6.43 2.62
CA ALA A 116 -15.12 5.95 4.00
C ALA A 116 -14.48 6.90 5.03
N LEU A 117 -13.66 7.88 4.61
CA LEU A 117 -12.89 8.73 5.53
C LEU A 117 -13.75 9.52 6.52
N PRO A 118 -14.90 10.13 6.15
CA PRO A 118 -15.72 10.85 7.13
C PRO A 118 -16.25 9.95 8.26
N LEU A 119 -16.59 8.70 7.95
CA LEU A 119 -17.03 7.74 8.96
C LEU A 119 -15.87 7.29 9.86
N LEU A 120 -14.69 7.06 9.29
CA LEU A 120 -13.48 6.74 10.05
C LEU A 120 -13.06 7.91 10.95
N ASP A 121 -13.05 9.14 10.44
CA ASP A 121 -12.76 10.36 11.21
C ASP A 121 -13.71 10.47 12.42
N ALA A 122 -15.01 10.27 12.21
CA ALA A 122 -16.01 10.31 13.27
C ALA A 122 -15.83 9.17 14.28
N GLY A 123 -15.56 7.94 13.82
CA GLY A 123 -15.32 6.79 14.68
C GLY A 123 -14.08 6.98 15.57
N ILE A 124 -12.99 7.47 14.99
CA ILE A 124 -11.75 7.74 15.73
C ILE A 124 -11.98 8.84 16.77
N ALA A 125 -12.62 9.94 16.37
CA ALA A 125 -12.92 11.03 17.30
C ALA A 125 -13.86 10.61 18.44
N ALA A 126 -14.80 9.69 18.18
CA ALA A 126 -15.75 9.22 19.18
C ALA A 126 -15.15 8.18 20.15
N ILE A 127 -14.30 7.28 19.67
CA ILE A 127 -13.73 6.18 20.46
C ILE A 127 -12.48 6.62 21.21
N TYR A 128 -11.57 7.33 20.53
CA TYR A 128 -10.25 7.67 21.07
C TYR A 128 -10.11 9.18 21.37
N GLY A 129 -10.85 10.03 20.65
CA GLY A 129 -10.75 11.48 20.74
C GLY A 129 -9.96 12.08 19.58
N ALA A 130 -10.31 13.30 19.18
CA ALA A 130 -9.73 13.95 17.99
C ALA A 130 -8.22 14.29 18.10
N GLY A 131 -7.66 14.28 19.31
CA GLY A 131 -6.24 14.55 19.58
C GLY A 131 -5.49 13.36 20.15
N SER A 132 -6.00 12.13 19.98
CA SER A 132 -5.37 10.91 20.50
C SER A 132 -4.20 10.44 19.63
N ASP A 133 -3.40 9.52 20.18
CA ASP A 133 -2.29 8.88 19.45
C ASP A 133 -2.80 8.09 18.22
N GLU A 134 -4.01 7.52 18.29
CA GLU A 134 -4.68 6.85 17.17
C GLU A 134 -5.05 7.83 16.05
N ALA A 135 -5.55 9.03 16.40
CA ALA A 135 -5.84 10.07 15.43
C ALA A 135 -4.56 10.56 14.72
N GLU A 136 -3.46 10.70 15.47
CA GLU A 136 -2.15 11.03 14.90
C GLU A 136 -1.63 9.91 13.98
N ALA A 137 -1.67 8.66 14.42
CA ALA A 137 -1.21 7.50 13.65
C ALA A 137 -2.02 7.29 12.35
N PHE A 138 -3.29 7.69 12.35
CA PHE A 138 -4.18 7.65 11.18
C PHE A 138 -3.94 8.82 10.19
N ALA A 139 -3.43 9.95 10.65
CA ALA A 139 -3.42 11.21 9.88
C ALA A 139 -2.72 11.10 8.51
N ARG A 140 -1.60 10.36 8.44
CA ARG A 140 -0.86 10.17 7.17
C ARG A 140 -1.63 9.29 6.19
N PHE A 141 -2.23 8.20 6.66
CA PHE A 141 -3.12 7.35 5.86
C PHE A 141 -4.31 8.16 5.36
N ARG A 142 -4.99 8.89 6.25
CA ARG A 142 -6.12 9.76 5.92
C ARG A 142 -5.78 10.75 4.80
N ARG A 143 -4.67 11.49 4.96
CA ARG A 143 -4.22 12.49 3.99
C ARG A 143 -3.92 11.88 2.63
N GLY A 144 -3.19 10.76 2.60
CA GLY A 144 -2.90 10.04 1.35
C GLY A 144 -4.17 9.59 0.65
N THR A 145 -5.03 8.86 1.37
CA THR A 145 -6.29 8.32 0.85
C THR A 145 -7.24 9.42 0.36
N ALA A 146 -7.31 10.57 1.03
CA ALA A 146 -8.19 11.68 0.63
C ALA A 146 -7.82 12.22 -0.76
N ILE A 147 -6.54 12.16 -1.13
CA ILE A 147 -6.04 12.71 -2.38
C ILE A 147 -6.00 11.64 -3.47
N THR A 148 -5.57 10.42 -3.14
CA THR A 148 -5.45 9.33 -4.12
C THR A 148 -6.80 8.69 -4.43
N GLY A 149 -7.65 8.46 -3.43
CA GLY A 149 -8.91 7.71 -3.56
C GLY A 149 -9.81 8.15 -4.71
N PRO A 150 -10.09 9.46 -4.89
CA PRO A 150 -10.92 9.94 -6.00
C PRO A 150 -10.25 9.84 -7.38
N ARG A 151 -8.94 9.56 -7.45
CA ARG A 151 -8.11 9.66 -8.65
C ARG A 151 -7.57 8.33 -9.16
N ILE A 152 -7.74 7.25 -8.42
CA ILE A 152 -7.22 5.91 -8.76
C ILE A 152 -8.35 4.94 -9.11
N ILE A 153 -9.50 5.45 -9.52
CA ILE A 153 -10.70 4.64 -9.78
C ILE A 153 -10.56 3.96 -11.13
N THR A 154 -10.66 2.63 -11.15
CA THR A 154 -10.59 1.83 -12.38
C THR A 154 -11.99 1.55 -12.93
N GLU A 155 -12.10 1.33 -14.24
CA GLU A 155 -13.39 1.02 -14.88
C GLU A 155 -13.88 -0.40 -14.57
N VAL A 156 -12.96 -1.32 -14.28
CA VAL A 156 -13.23 -2.74 -14.02
C VAL A 156 -12.41 -3.26 -12.83
N ILE A 157 -12.84 -4.39 -12.29
CA ILE A 157 -12.12 -5.16 -11.27
C ILE A 157 -10.94 -5.90 -11.93
N GLY A 158 -9.84 -6.04 -11.19
CA GLY A 158 -8.69 -6.88 -11.56
C GLY A 158 -7.55 -6.15 -12.26
N VAL A 159 -7.75 -4.87 -12.59
CA VAL A 159 -6.69 -3.98 -13.07
C VAL A 159 -6.18 -3.07 -11.96
N ASN A 160 -4.92 -2.67 -12.03
CA ASN A 160 -4.26 -1.92 -10.96
C ASN A 160 -3.99 -0.45 -11.34
N PRO A 161 -4.31 0.53 -10.49
CA PRO A 161 -4.02 1.94 -10.73
C PRO A 161 -2.63 2.38 -10.23
N ALA A 162 -1.65 1.48 -10.12
CA ALA A 162 -0.34 1.74 -9.49
C ALA A 162 0.40 2.95 -10.05
N ASP A 163 0.42 3.10 -11.39
CA ASP A 163 1.05 4.24 -12.03
C ASP A 163 0.36 5.55 -11.65
N LYS A 164 -0.98 5.55 -11.59
CA LYS A 164 -1.75 6.71 -11.19
C LYS A 164 -1.56 7.06 -9.72
N LEU A 165 -1.57 6.05 -8.85
CA LEU A 165 -1.26 6.20 -7.44
C LEU A 165 0.12 6.88 -7.26
N THR A 166 1.12 6.40 -8.00
CA THR A 166 2.47 6.95 -7.98
C THR A 166 2.51 8.39 -8.49
N GLN A 167 1.89 8.66 -9.64
CA GLN A 167 1.83 10.00 -10.22
C GLN A 167 1.25 11.02 -9.25
N VAL A 168 0.12 10.68 -8.61
CA VAL A 168 -0.54 11.53 -7.61
C VAL A 168 0.34 11.72 -6.39
N LEU A 169 0.93 10.65 -5.83
CA LEU A 169 1.77 10.76 -4.64
C LEU A 169 3.03 11.58 -4.90
N VAL A 170 3.72 11.38 -6.03
CA VAL A 170 4.94 12.13 -6.38
C VAL A 170 4.64 13.62 -6.57
N ALA A 171 3.45 13.97 -7.08
CA ALA A 171 3.03 15.38 -7.19
C ALA A 171 3.01 16.10 -5.84
N HIS A 172 2.80 15.37 -4.74
CA HIS A 172 2.74 15.86 -3.36
C HIS A 172 4.01 15.59 -2.53
N ARG A 173 5.16 15.35 -3.18
CA ARG A 173 6.45 15.06 -2.51
C ARG A 173 7.56 16.00 -2.94
N ASP A 174 8.24 16.65 -2.00
CA ASP A 174 9.44 17.42 -2.35
C ASP A 174 10.51 16.48 -2.93
N ALA A 175 11.01 16.80 -4.13
CA ALA A 175 11.95 15.93 -4.83
C ALA A 175 13.32 15.78 -4.13
N ARG A 176 13.63 16.63 -3.14
CA ARG A 176 14.92 16.65 -2.43
C ARG A 176 14.91 15.80 -1.17
N ASP A 177 13.79 15.78 -0.44
CA ASP A 177 13.71 15.13 0.87
C ASP A 177 12.44 14.27 1.09
N LEU A 178 11.56 14.21 0.08
CA LEU A 178 10.30 13.44 0.09
C LEU A 178 9.29 13.91 1.15
N SER A 179 9.49 15.09 1.74
CA SER A 179 8.49 15.72 2.59
C SER A 179 7.19 15.96 1.83
N TRP A 180 6.08 15.99 2.55
CA TRP A 180 4.76 16.17 1.95
C TRP A 180 4.54 17.64 1.56
N ILE A 181 3.95 17.88 0.39
CA ILE A 181 3.50 19.19 -0.09
C ILE A 181 1.99 19.14 -0.28
N ASP A 182 1.26 20.11 0.29
CA ASP A 182 -0.21 20.10 0.26
C ASP A 182 -0.79 20.35 -1.13
N ASP A 183 -0.16 21.23 -1.90
CA ASP A 183 -0.52 21.49 -3.28
C ASP A 183 0.35 20.66 -4.24
N ALA A 184 -0.27 20.07 -5.26
CA ALA A 184 0.45 19.34 -6.30
C ALA A 184 1.44 20.25 -7.03
N GLN A 185 2.72 19.87 -7.06
CA GLN A 185 3.79 20.69 -7.64
C GLN A 185 3.87 20.60 -9.17
N PHE A 186 3.15 19.66 -9.78
CA PHE A 186 2.98 19.52 -11.22
C PHE A 186 1.59 18.99 -11.55
N ALA A 187 1.11 19.31 -12.75
CA ALA A 187 -0.17 18.84 -13.23
C ALA A 187 -0.09 17.36 -13.65
N TYR A 188 -1.21 16.67 -13.48
CA TYR A 188 -1.46 15.32 -13.98
C TYR A 188 -2.90 15.28 -14.50
N ASP A 189 -3.16 14.43 -15.49
CA ASP A 189 -4.52 14.25 -16.00
C ASP A 189 -5.42 13.54 -14.97
N ASP A 190 -6.72 13.42 -15.24
CA ASP A 190 -7.62 12.60 -14.41
C ASP A 190 -7.76 11.17 -14.97
N VAL A 191 -7.07 10.84 -16.06
CA VAL A 191 -7.17 9.53 -16.70
C VAL A 191 -6.43 8.50 -15.84
N VAL A 192 -7.09 7.38 -15.59
CA VAL A 192 -6.48 6.21 -14.94
C VAL A 192 -6.14 5.20 -16.03
N VAL A 193 -4.86 5.12 -16.38
CA VAL A 193 -4.38 4.06 -17.27
C VAL A 193 -4.13 2.81 -16.42
N PRO A 194 -4.90 1.73 -16.60
CA PRO A 194 -4.70 0.52 -15.82
C PRO A 194 -3.35 -0.12 -16.15
N THR A 195 -2.74 -0.67 -15.10
CA THR A 195 -1.52 -1.48 -15.18
C THR A 195 -1.83 -2.89 -14.73
N ASP A 196 -1.16 -3.86 -15.36
CA ASP A 196 -1.11 -5.23 -14.82
C ASP A 196 -0.11 -5.25 -13.67
N VAL A 197 -0.45 -5.97 -12.59
CA VAL A 197 0.55 -6.30 -11.58
C VAL A 197 1.43 -7.41 -12.17
N PRO A 198 2.76 -7.24 -12.28
CA PRO A 198 3.63 -8.28 -12.84
C PRO A 198 3.40 -9.62 -12.14
N ALA A 199 3.30 -10.68 -12.95
CA ALA A 199 3.11 -12.06 -12.49
C ALA A 199 4.43 -12.76 -12.17
#